data_AF-A0A6J6CEY2-F1
#
_entry.id   AF-A0A6J6CEY2-F1
#
_cell.length_a   1.000
_cell.length_b   1.000
_cell.length_c   1.000
_cell.angle_alpha   90.00
_cell.angle_beta   90.00
_cell.angle_gamma   90.00
#
_symmetry.space_group_name_H-M   'P 1'
#
loop_
_entity.id
_entity.type
_entity.pdbx_description
1 polymer ?
#
loop_
_entity_poly.entity_id
_entity_poly.type
_entity_poly.pdbx_seq_one_letter_code
_entity_poly.pdbx_strand_id
1 'polypeptide(L)'
;MALRDRALLELLYATGARISEICGLSIGDIDLDGGLVRLYGKGSKERLVPVGRCAREAVDRWLQQGRIEMTPKRWLRREDSEAIFLNTRGGRLGRQAAWAVVARAGEKAGLKSVLSPHVLRHSCATHMLDHGADLRIVQEMLGHVSISTTQIYTSVSQERLLDQYRSAHPRAQVSRGS
;
A
#
# COMPACT_ATOMS: atom_id res chain seq x y z
N MET A 1 6.54 13.11 10.86
CA MET A 1 6.11 11.70 11.09
C MET A 1 4.65 11.40 10.73
N ALA A 2 3.69 12.28 11.06
CA ALA A 2 2.28 12.02 10.77
C ALA A 2 2.00 11.70 9.28
N LEU A 3 2.70 12.37 8.35
CA LEU A 3 2.62 12.10 6.91
C LEU A 3 3.05 10.66 6.55
N ARG A 4 4.18 10.19 7.08
CA ARG A 4 4.66 8.81 6.90
C ARG A 4 3.63 7.81 7.37
N ASP A 5 3.16 8.00 8.59
CA ASP A 5 2.25 7.08 9.26
C ASP A 5 0.90 7.04 8.52
N ARG A 6 0.42 8.18 8.02
CA ARG A 6 -0.77 8.25 7.15
C ARG A 6 -0.57 7.52 5.83
N ALA A 7 0.52 7.78 5.11
CA ALA A 7 0.83 7.13 3.84
C ALA A 7 0.96 5.61 3.99
N LEU A 8 1.59 5.15 5.08
CA LEU A 8 1.71 3.72 5.41
C LEU A 8 0.33 3.06 5.58
N LEU A 9 -0.55 3.68 6.38
CA LEU A 9 -1.90 3.17 6.65
C LEU A 9 -2.76 3.16 5.38
N GLU A 10 -2.70 4.23 4.59
CA GLU A 10 -3.44 4.33 3.34
C GLU A 10 -2.99 3.28 2.32
N LEU A 11 -1.69 3.04 2.17
CA LEU A 11 -1.20 1.96 1.29
C LEU A 11 -1.59 0.57 1.79
N LEU A 12 -1.46 0.30 3.09
CA LEU A 12 -1.87 -0.98 3.69
C LEU A 12 -3.34 -1.29 3.41
N TYR A 13 -4.20 -0.29 3.64
CA TYR A 13 -5.62 -0.43 3.39
C TYR A 13 -5.94 -0.51 1.89
N ALA A 14 -5.37 0.38 1.08
CA ALA A 14 -5.68 0.48 -0.35
C ALA A 14 -5.31 -0.76 -1.16
N THR A 15 -4.28 -1.50 -0.74
CA THR A 15 -3.72 -2.62 -1.50
C THR A 15 -4.02 -3.98 -0.88
N GLY A 16 -4.43 -4.01 0.39
CA GLY A 16 -4.46 -5.24 1.19
C GLY A 16 -3.11 -5.94 1.30
N ALA A 17 -1.99 -5.28 1.01
CA ALA A 17 -0.66 -5.87 1.02
C ALA A 17 -0.23 -6.34 2.41
N ARG A 18 0.71 -7.29 2.46
CA ARG A 18 1.38 -7.64 3.72
C ARG A 18 2.24 -6.48 4.16
N ILE A 19 2.34 -6.25 5.47
CA ILE A 19 3.18 -5.18 6.01
C ILE A 19 4.65 -5.28 5.58
N SER A 20 5.16 -6.50 5.38
CA SER A 20 6.51 -6.72 4.86
C SER A 20 6.68 -6.22 3.43
N GLU A 21 5.66 -6.37 2.58
CA GLU A 21 5.67 -5.90 1.20
C GLU A 21 5.71 -4.36 1.18
N ILE A 22 4.86 -3.71 1.99
CA ILE A 22 4.83 -2.25 2.11
C ILE A 22 6.15 -1.68 2.67
N CYS A 23 6.75 -2.32 3.67
CA CYS A 23 8.06 -1.91 4.20
C CYS A 23 9.19 -2.10 3.18
N GLY A 24 9.01 -3.06 2.25
CA GLY A 24 9.96 -3.39 1.18
C GLY A 24 9.89 -2.49 -0.04
N LEU A 25 8.87 -1.64 -0.16
CA LEU A 25 8.68 -0.77 -1.32
C LEU A 25 9.81 0.24 -1.51
N SER A 26 10.21 0.41 -2.75
CA SER A 26 11.13 1.42 -3.23
C SER A 26 10.39 2.46 -4.08
N ILE A 27 10.95 3.65 -4.27
CA ILE A 27 10.29 4.75 -5.00
C ILE A 27 9.90 4.30 -6.41
N GLY A 28 10.77 3.54 -7.10
CA GLY A 28 10.48 3.00 -8.43
C GLY A 28 9.41 1.89 -8.47
N ASP A 29 8.92 1.42 -7.32
CA ASP A 29 7.86 0.40 -7.26
C ASP A 29 6.46 1.04 -7.28
N ILE A 30 6.34 2.36 -7.17
CA ILE A 30 5.05 3.05 -7.19
C ILE A 30 4.94 4.01 -8.37
N ASP A 31 3.90 3.80 -9.17
CA ASP A 31 3.46 4.73 -10.21
C ASP A 31 2.23 5.48 -9.68
N LEU A 32 2.45 6.71 -9.20
CA LEU A 32 1.37 7.55 -8.66
C LEU A 32 0.45 8.08 -9.77
N ASP A 33 0.98 8.30 -10.97
CA ASP A 33 0.19 8.83 -12.08
C ASP A 33 -0.72 7.75 -12.66
N GLY A 34 -0.16 6.57 -12.95
CA GLY A 34 -0.90 5.38 -13.38
C GLY A 34 -1.72 4.73 -12.26
N GLY A 35 -1.42 5.04 -11.00
CA GLY A 35 -2.12 4.53 -9.83
C GLY A 35 -1.94 3.04 -9.62
N LEU A 36 -0.70 2.58 -9.80
CA LEU A 36 -0.30 1.19 -9.61
C LEU A 36 0.89 1.12 -8.64
N VAL A 37 0.94 0.05 -7.86
CA VAL A 37 2.11 -0.32 -7.06
C VAL A 37 2.53 -1.74 -7.39
N ARG A 38 3.83 -1.93 -7.55
CA ARG A 38 4.48 -3.21 -7.76
C ARG A 38 4.81 -3.84 -6.42
N LEU A 39 4.23 -5.00 -6.13
CA LEU A 39 4.45 -5.74 -4.89
C LEU A 39 5.12 -7.09 -5.17
N TYR A 40 6.05 -7.45 -4.29
CA TYR A 40 6.81 -8.70 -4.38
C TYR A 40 6.36 -9.68 -3.29
N GLY A 41 5.77 -10.80 -3.72
CA GLY A 41 5.33 -11.88 -2.84
C GLY A 41 6.42 -12.93 -2.55
N LYS A 42 6.01 -14.05 -1.95
CA LYS A 42 6.90 -15.21 -1.71
C LYS A 42 7.49 -15.72 -3.03
N GLY A 43 8.79 -15.96 -3.06
CA GLY A 43 9.52 -16.39 -4.26
C GLY A 43 9.74 -15.26 -5.28
N SER A 44 9.73 -14.01 -4.83
CA SER A 44 9.94 -12.81 -5.66
C SER A 44 8.93 -12.65 -6.80
N LYS A 45 7.76 -13.26 -6.68
CA LYS A 45 6.67 -13.10 -7.65
C LYS A 45 6.13 -11.68 -7.57
N GLU A 46 6.22 -10.99 -8.68
CA GLU A 46 5.69 -9.65 -8.87
C GLU A 46 4.17 -9.68 -9.09
N ARG A 47 3.48 -8.66 -8.57
CA ARG A 47 2.11 -8.31 -8.97
C ARG A 47 1.94 -6.80 -8.99
N LEU A 48 1.12 -6.31 -9.90
CA LEU A 48 0.67 -4.93 -9.93
C LEU A 48 -0.64 -4.82 -9.16
N VAL A 49 -0.74 -3.83 -8.27
CA VAL A 49 -1.92 -3.59 -7.45
C VAL A 49 -2.37 -2.14 -7.61
N PRO A 50 -3.65 -1.89 -7.93
CA PRO A 50 -4.20 -0.54 -7.98
C PRO A 50 -4.09 0.18 -6.65
N VAL A 51 -3.86 1.48 -6.72
CA VAL A 51 -3.92 2.38 -5.57
C VAL A 51 -4.84 3.56 -5.84
N GLY A 52 -5.82 3.72 -4.94
CA GLY A 52 -6.80 4.78 -5.00
C GLY A 52 -6.23 6.17 -4.77
N ARG A 53 -7.01 7.20 -5.11
CA ARG A 53 -6.65 8.62 -4.91
C ARG A 53 -6.13 8.90 -3.49
N CYS A 54 -6.78 8.36 -2.46
CA CYS A 54 -6.37 8.59 -1.06
C CYS A 54 -4.92 8.16 -0.78
N ALA A 55 -4.57 6.96 -1.22
CA ALA A 55 -3.24 6.41 -0.99
C ALA A 55 -2.21 7.18 -1.79
N ARG A 56 -2.53 7.54 -3.04
CA ARG A 56 -1.66 8.36 -3.88
C ARG A 56 -1.38 9.73 -3.28
N GLU A 57 -2.41 10.46 -2.87
CA GLU A 57 -2.28 11.78 -2.24
C GLU A 57 -1.55 11.73 -0.89
N ALA A 58 -1.71 10.63 -0.14
CA ALA A 58 -0.98 10.43 1.11
C ALA A 58 0.51 10.14 0.85
N VAL A 59 0.81 9.27 -0.12
CA VAL A 59 2.18 8.93 -0.49
C VAL A 59 2.89 10.12 -1.12
N ASP A 60 2.26 10.84 -2.03
CA ASP A 60 2.83 12.04 -2.65
C ASP A 60 3.22 13.08 -1.59
N ARG A 61 2.30 13.44 -0.69
CA ARG A 61 2.63 14.35 0.43
C ARG A 61 3.76 13.82 1.31
N TRP A 62 3.79 12.51 1.55
CA TRP A 62 4.91 11.92 2.27
C TRP A 62 6.23 12.07 1.50
N LEU A 63 6.27 11.77 0.21
CA LEU A 63 7.49 11.86 -0.61
C LEU A 63 7.99 13.31 -0.74
N GLN A 64 7.09 14.26 -0.99
CA GLN A 64 7.43 15.66 -1.27
C GLN A 64 7.74 16.48 -0.01
N GLN A 65 7.20 16.10 1.15
CA GLN A 65 7.33 16.91 2.37
C GLN A 65 8.04 16.11 3.46
N GLY A 66 7.46 14.99 3.88
CA GLY A 66 7.97 14.28 5.05
C GLY A 66 9.25 13.48 4.82
N ARG A 67 9.42 12.86 3.65
CA ARG A 67 10.57 12.00 3.36
C ARG A 67 11.83 12.83 3.14
N ILE A 68 11.70 13.99 2.50
CA ILE A 68 12.80 14.94 2.30
C ILE A 68 13.38 15.37 3.64
N GLU A 69 12.52 15.73 4.61
CA GLU A 69 12.95 16.08 5.98
C GLU A 69 13.68 14.94 6.72
N MET A 70 13.36 13.69 6.37
CA MET A 70 13.97 12.50 6.98
C MET A 70 15.16 11.94 6.19
N THR A 71 15.55 12.60 5.10
CA THR A 71 16.69 12.21 4.27
C THR A 71 17.99 12.55 5.01
N PRO A 72 18.83 11.54 5.35
CA PRO A 72 20.07 11.79 6.05
C PRO A 72 21.10 12.42 5.10
N LYS A 73 22.08 13.15 5.65
CA LYS A 73 23.23 13.63 4.87
C LYS A 73 24.07 12.50 4.27
N ARG A 74 24.08 11.34 4.93
CA ARG A 74 24.76 10.12 4.49
C ARG A 74 23.88 8.92 4.77
N TRP A 75 23.61 8.12 3.74
CA TRP A 75 22.85 6.89 3.87
C TRP A 75 23.65 5.80 4.59
N LEU A 76 22.97 5.04 5.45
CA LEU A 76 23.56 3.88 6.13
C LEU A 76 23.85 2.75 5.13
N ARG A 77 22.92 2.52 4.21
CA ARG A 77 23.08 1.62 3.06
C ARG A 77 22.64 2.34 1.78
N ARG A 78 23.26 2.01 0.65
CA ARG A 78 22.90 2.61 -0.64
C ARG A 78 21.42 2.40 -0.99
N GLU A 79 20.89 1.21 -0.70
CA GLU A 79 19.49 0.86 -0.96
C GLU A 79 18.46 1.62 -0.12
N ASP A 80 18.88 2.23 1.00
CA ASP A 80 17.96 3.01 1.85
C ASP A 80 17.52 4.30 1.13
N SER A 81 18.32 4.82 0.18
CA SER A 81 17.96 6.00 -0.62
C SER A 81 16.74 5.79 -1.48
N GLU A 82 16.42 4.54 -1.80
CA GLU A 82 15.29 4.17 -2.64
C GLU A 82 14.05 3.82 -1.81
N ALA A 83 14.18 3.59 -0.51
CA ALA A 83 13.04 3.17 0.32
C ALA A 83 11.95 4.25 0.35
N ILE A 84 10.69 3.87 0.09
CA ILE A 84 9.55 4.79 0.25
C ILE A 84 9.47 5.25 1.70
N PHE A 85 9.50 4.30 2.64
CA PHE A 85 9.34 4.57 4.07
C PHE A 85 10.66 4.54 4.81
N LEU A 86 11.00 5.65 5.47
CA LEU A 86 12.19 5.79 6.29
C LEU A 86 11.88 5.70 7.80
N ASN A 87 12.81 5.12 8.54
CA ASN A 87 12.88 5.24 9.99
C ASN A 87 13.57 6.56 10.38
N THR A 88 13.57 6.90 11.67
CA THR A 88 14.15 8.16 12.19
C THR A 88 15.62 8.37 11.91
N ARG A 89 16.36 7.30 11.62
CA ARG A 89 17.79 7.32 11.33
C ARG A 89 18.08 7.37 9.82
N GLY A 90 17.05 7.54 8.99
CA GLY A 90 17.20 7.59 7.54
C GLY A 90 17.41 6.23 6.86
N GLY A 91 17.23 5.11 7.57
CA GLY A 91 17.21 3.78 6.96
C GLY A 91 15.79 3.34 6.60
N ARG A 92 15.64 2.25 5.84
CA ARG A 92 14.33 1.64 5.53
C ARG A 92 13.53 1.36 6.80
N LEU A 93 12.22 1.61 6.75
CA LEU A 93 11.30 1.34 7.84
C LEU A 93 11.17 -0.17 8.07
N GLY A 94 11.50 -0.63 9.28
CA GLY A 94 11.37 -2.03 9.65
C GLY A 94 9.93 -2.44 9.96
N ARG A 95 9.62 -3.73 9.81
CA ARG A 95 8.28 -4.31 10.07
C ARG A 95 7.74 -3.97 11.46
N GLN A 96 8.57 -4.11 12.49
CA GLN A 96 8.15 -3.84 13.88
C GLN A 96 7.76 -2.36 14.08
N ALA A 97 8.51 -1.43 13.48
CA ALA A 97 8.20 0.00 13.55
C ALA A 97 6.90 0.31 12.80
N ALA A 98 6.69 -0.30 11.64
CA ALA A 98 5.44 -0.18 10.89
C ALA A 98 4.24 -0.78 11.66
N TRP A 99 4.41 -1.91 12.35
CA TRP A 99 3.39 -2.47 13.23
C TRP A 99 3.01 -1.50 14.36
N ALA A 100 4.01 -0.85 14.96
CA ALA A 100 3.78 0.15 15.99
C ALA A 100 3.00 1.37 15.46
N VAL A 101 3.18 1.75 14.19
CA VAL A 101 2.35 2.77 13.54
C VAL A 101 0.88 2.35 13.51
N VAL A 102 0.61 1.13 13.05
CA VAL A 102 -0.76 0.59 12.98
C VAL A 102 -1.38 0.50 14.36
N ALA A 103 -0.66 -0.01 15.35
CA ALA A 103 -1.14 -0.09 16.73
C ALA A 103 -1.50 1.28 17.30
N ARG A 104 -0.62 2.29 17.16
CA ARG A 104 -0.89 3.66 17.61
C ARG A 104 -2.08 4.29 16.90
N ALA A 105 -2.28 3.99 15.62
CA ALA A 105 -3.44 4.46 14.87
C ALA A 105 -4.74 3.83 15.42
N GLY A 106 -4.70 2.54 15.75
CA GLY A 106 -5.81 1.84 16.39
C GLY A 106 -6.16 2.43 17.74
N GLU A 107 -5.16 2.73 18.57
CA GLU A 107 -5.36 3.39 19.86
C GLU A 107 -6.04 4.75 19.70
N LYS A 108 -5.56 5.58 18.78
CA LYS A 108 -6.14 6.92 18.51
C LYS A 108 -7.58 6.85 17.98
N ALA A 109 -7.92 5.78 17.27
CA ALA A 109 -9.26 5.56 16.72
C ALA A 109 -10.22 4.86 17.70
N GLY A 110 -9.78 4.52 18.92
CA GLY A 110 -10.58 3.71 19.85
C GLY A 110 -10.74 2.25 19.44
N LEU A 111 -9.93 1.77 18.48
CA LEU A 111 -9.92 0.40 17.93
C LEU A 111 -8.77 -0.43 18.52
N LYS A 112 -8.40 -0.17 19.78
CA LYS A 112 -7.30 -0.85 20.46
C LYS A 112 -7.54 -2.36 20.45
N SER A 113 -6.48 -3.15 20.26
CA SER A 113 -6.50 -4.63 20.13
C SER A 113 -7.16 -5.20 18.87
N VAL A 114 -7.91 -4.40 18.11
CA VAL A 114 -8.56 -4.82 16.86
C VAL A 114 -7.72 -4.46 15.64
N LEU A 115 -7.17 -3.25 15.60
CA LEU A 115 -6.46 -2.79 14.41
C LEU A 115 -5.09 -3.46 14.26
N SER A 116 -4.93 -4.21 13.18
CA SER A 116 -3.67 -4.84 12.76
C SER A 116 -3.55 -4.81 11.23
N PRO A 117 -2.35 -5.04 10.65
CA PRO A 117 -2.19 -5.20 9.21
C PRO A 117 -3.05 -6.33 8.64
N HIS A 118 -3.26 -7.41 9.39
CA HIS A 118 -4.13 -8.51 8.98
C HIS A 118 -5.59 -8.07 8.89
N VAL A 119 -6.06 -7.28 9.86
CA VAL A 119 -7.41 -6.72 9.85
C VAL A 119 -7.59 -5.72 8.72
N LEU A 120 -6.64 -4.80 8.48
CA LEU A 120 -6.69 -3.88 7.34
C LEU A 120 -6.80 -4.62 6.01
N ARG A 121 -6.01 -5.68 5.83
CA ARG A 121 -6.05 -6.54 4.66
C ARG A 121 -7.40 -7.25 4.50
N HIS A 122 -7.92 -7.81 5.58
CA HIS A 122 -9.22 -8.47 5.57
C HIS A 122 -10.33 -7.47 5.23
N SER A 123 -10.36 -6.31 5.86
CA SER A 123 -11.33 -5.25 5.57
C SER A 123 -11.25 -4.76 4.13
N CYS A 124 -10.05 -4.60 3.56
CA CYS A 124 -9.89 -4.30 2.13
C CYS A 124 -10.58 -5.36 1.25
N ALA A 125 -10.31 -6.65 1.52
CA ALA A 125 -10.86 -7.75 0.76
C ALA A 125 -12.40 -7.80 0.86
N THR A 126 -12.91 -7.75 2.08
CA THR A 126 -14.35 -7.77 2.38
C THR A 126 -15.04 -6.59 1.73
N HIS A 127 -14.53 -5.37 1.90
CA HIS A 127 -15.17 -4.20 1.29
C HIS A 127 -15.16 -4.27 -0.23
N MET A 128 -14.07 -4.72 -0.87
CA MET A 128 -14.08 -4.88 -2.33
C MET A 128 -15.16 -5.87 -2.79
N LEU A 129 -15.30 -7.02 -2.11
CA LEU A 129 -16.33 -8.02 -2.44
C LEU A 129 -17.75 -7.47 -2.19
N ASP A 130 -17.97 -6.78 -1.07
CA ASP A 130 -19.27 -6.19 -0.71
C ASP A 130 -19.72 -5.12 -1.72
N HIS A 131 -18.76 -4.44 -2.37
CA HIS A 131 -19.04 -3.44 -3.41
C HIS A 131 -18.95 -4.03 -4.83
N GLY A 132 -19.01 -5.37 -4.96
CA GLY A 132 -19.18 -6.06 -6.24
C GLY A 132 -17.91 -6.30 -7.04
N ALA A 133 -16.72 -6.21 -6.43
CA ALA A 133 -15.49 -6.64 -7.09
C ALA A 133 -15.51 -8.13 -7.38
N ASP A 134 -15.00 -8.51 -8.55
CA ASP A 134 -14.77 -9.91 -8.90
C ASP A 134 -13.82 -10.59 -7.90
N LEU A 135 -14.21 -11.75 -7.36
CA LEU A 135 -13.42 -12.50 -6.38
C LEU A 135 -12.00 -12.81 -6.88
N ARG A 136 -11.85 -13.10 -8.17
CA ARG A 136 -10.56 -13.38 -8.77
C ARG A 136 -9.66 -12.15 -8.74
N ILE A 137 -10.20 -10.97 -9.01
CA ILE A 137 -9.46 -9.70 -8.93
C ILE A 137 -8.98 -9.45 -7.49
N VAL A 138 -9.85 -9.67 -6.50
CA VAL A 138 -9.47 -9.54 -5.09
C VAL A 138 -8.36 -10.55 -4.72
N GLN A 139 -8.45 -11.79 -5.20
CA GLN A 139 -7.42 -12.81 -4.96
C GLN A 139 -6.07 -12.48 -5.63
N GLU A 140 -6.10 -11.96 -6.86
CA GLU A 140 -4.93 -11.50 -7.61
C GLU A 140 -4.23 -10.35 -6.87
N MET A 141 -4.99 -9.33 -6.43
CA MET A 141 -4.46 -8.21 -5.63
C MET A 141 -3.81 -8.65 -4.31
N LEU A 142 -4.40 -9.62 -3.62
CA LEU A 142 -3.89 -10.14 -2.35
C LEU A 142 -2.73 -11.13 -2.55
N GLY A 143 -2.50 -11.62 -3.75
CA GLY A 143 -1.46 -12.61 -4.04
C GLY A 143 -1.75 -13.96 -3.39
N HIS A 144 -3.02 -14.41 -3.46
CA HIS A 144 -3.40 -15.78 -3.08
C HIS A 144 -2.99 -16.75 -4.21
N VAL A 145 -2.27 -17.81 -3.84
CA VAL A 145 -1.37 -18.59 -4.71
C VAL A 145 -2.11 -19.63 -5.58
N SER A 146 -3.41 -19.48 -5.83
CA SER A 146 -4.16 -20.46 -6.66
C SER A 146 -5.07 -19.79 -7.67
N ILE A 147 -4.46 -19.19 -8.69
CA ILE A 147 -4.53 -19.58 -10.11
C ILE A 147 -3.54 -18.66 -10.83
N SER A 148 -2.63 -19.24 -11.61
CA SER A 148 -1.71 -18.56 -12.54
C SER A 148 -0.50 -17.82 -11.95
N THR A 149 0.61 -18.55 -11.80
CA THR A 149 1.96 -18.02 -12.05
C THR A 149 1.96 -17.08 -13.27
N THR A 150 2.40 -15.84 -13.07
CA THR A 150 2.66 -14.84 -14.12
C THR A 150 1.56 -14.73 -15.17
N GLN A 151 0.43 -14.10 -14.83
CA GLN A 151 -0.39 -13.49 -15.89
C GLN A 151 0.44 -12.38 -16.53
N ILE A 152 0.54 -12.42 -17.85
CA ILE A 152 1.04 -11.28 -18.62
C ILE A 152 0.02 -10.16 -18.40
N TYR A 153 0.40 -9.15 -17.61
CA TYR A 153 -0.38 -7.93 -17.49
C TYR A 153 -0.25 -7.17 -18.81
N THR A 154 -1.21 -7.40 -19.70
CA THR A 154 -1.42 -6.54 -20.86
C THR A 154 -2.03 -5.22 -20.40
N SER A 155 -1.94 -4.17 -21.22
CA SER A 155 -2.62 -2.90 -20.96
C SER A 155 -4.11 -3.09 -20.68
N VAL A 156 -4.76 -3.98 -21.43
CA VAL A 156 -6.19 -4.32 -21.26
C VAL A 156 -6.47 -4.98 -19.90
N SER A 157 -5.61 -5.91 -19.46
CA SER A 157 -5.74 -6.54 -18.14
C SER A 157 -5.53 -5.53 -17.01
N GLN A 158 -4.61 -4.57 -17.17
CA GLN A 158 -4.40 -3.49 -16.21
C GLN A 158 -5.58 -2.54 -16.11
N GLU A 159 -6.17 -2.16 -17.25
CA GLU A 159 -7.35 -1.28 -17.30
C GLU A 159 -8.54 -1.92 -16.59
N ARG A 160 -8.84 -3.20 -16.88
CA ARG A 160 -9.90 -3.95 -16.19
C ARG A 160 -9.67 -4.02 -14.67
N LEU A 161 -8.42 -4.24 -14.25
CA LEU A 161 -8.05 -4.28 -12.83
C LEU A 161 -8.26 -2.91 -12.16
N LEU A 162 -7.84 -1.83 -12.82
CA LEU A 162 -8.06 -0.46 -12.36
C LEU A 162 -9.55 -0.12 -12.26
N ASP A 163 -10.36 -0.51 -13.24
CA ASP A 163 -11.80 -0.21 -13.26
C ASP A 163 -12.56 -0.94 -12.16
N GLN A 164 -12.30 -2.25 -11.99
CA GLN A 164 -12.86 -3.04 -10.89
C GLN A 164 -12.47 -2.47 -9.52
N TYR A 165 -11.22 -2.05 -9.38
CA TYR A 165 -10.78 -1.40 -8.16
C TYR A 165 -11.48 -0.06 -7.93
N ARG A 166 -11.63 0.76 -8.98
CA ARG A 166 -12.27 2.08 -8.90
C ARG A 166 -13.74 1.99 -8.54
N SER A 167 -14.46 0.99 -9.05
CA SER A 167 -15.88 0.80 -8.77
C SER A 167 -16.14 0.24 -7.36
N ALA A 168 -15.22 -0.58 -6.83
CA ALA A 168 -15.49 -1.34 -5.61
C ALA A 168 -14.70 -0.89 -4.37
N HIS A 169 -13.48 -0.33 -4.53
CA HIS A 169 -12.67 0.00 -3.36
C HIS A 169 -13.13 1.33 -2.72
N PRO A 170 -13.49 1.36 -1.42
CA PRO A 170 -14.14 2.52 -0.79
C PRO A 170 -13.34 3.83 -0.81
N ARG A 171 -12.02 3.74 -1.00
CA ARG A 171 -11.11 4.89 -1.06
C ARG A 171 -10.51 5.13 -2.44
N ALA A 172 -11.07 4.51 -3.50
CA ALA A 172 -10.56 4.65 -4.86
C ALA A 172 -10.83 6.04 -5.44
N GLN A 173 -12.09 6.49 -5.35
CA GLN A 173 -12.53 7.81 -5.75
C GLN A 173 -13.08 8.49 -4.49
N VAL A 174 -12.37 9.47 -3.92
CA VAL A 174 -13.02 10.31 -2.93
C VAL A 174 -13.89 11.28 -3.70
N SER A 175 -15.19 10.99 -3.76
CA SER A 175 -16.17 12.06 -3.96
C SER A 175 -15.93 13.08 -2.85
N ARG A 176 -15.74 14.35 -3.23
CA ARG A 176 -15.75 15.44 -2.26
C ARG A 176 -17.12 15.41 -1.58
N GLY A 177 -17.17 14.91 -0.35
CA GLY A 177 -18.27 15.20 0.55
C GLY A 177 -18.25 16.70 0.83
N SER A 178 -19.41 17.31 0.53
CA SER A 178 -19.79 18.71 0.66
C SER A 178 -19.38 19.38 1.97
#